data_AF-A0A8S0S2G0-F1
#
_entry.id   AF-A0A8S0S2G0-F1
#
_cell.length_a   1.000
_cell.length_b   1.000
_cell.length_c   1.000
_cell.angle_alpha   90.00
_cell.angle_beta   90.00
_cell.angle_gamma   90.00
#
_symmetry.space_group_name_H-M   'P 1'
#
loop_
_entity.id
_entity.type
_entity.pdbx_description
1 polymer ?
#
loop_
_entity_poly.entity_id
_entity_poly.type
_entity_poly.pdbx_seq_one_letter_code
_entity_poly.pdbx_strand_id
1 'polypeptide(L)'
;MDNQIHVFATPSSTKNMSIQDTRRSVTYHPTIWGDYFLVYTSTDILAHEEQECQRLKDEVKMLLAAAPDGSVYKLDLIDAIQRLGVGYHFEIEIEKSLKYIYETYRESYNKQNNNLRAIAL
;
A
#
# COMPACT_ATOMS: atom_id res chain seq x y z
N MET A 1 -31.42 -13.71 77.38
CA MET A 1 -30.53 -13.15 76.35
C MET A 1 -29.22 -12.90 77.09
N ASP A 2 -28.13 -13.64 76.94
CA ASP A 2 -27.70 -14.58 75.90
C ASP A 2 -26.76 -15.63 76.52
N ASN A 3 -26.82 -16.88 76.06
CA ASN A 3 -25.95 -17.96 76.51
C ASN A 3 -24.98 -18.33 75.37
N GLN A 4 -23.68 -18.11 75.61
CA GLN A 4 -22.61 -18.55 74.72
C GLN A 4 -22.50 -20.08 74.74
N ILE A 5 -22.45 -20.68 73.55
CA ILE A 5 -21.88 -22.02 73.34
C ILE A 5 -20.84 -21.90 72.23
N HIS A 6 -19.58 -22.05 72.63
CA HIS A 6 -18.44 -22.14 71.74
C HIS A 6 -18.49 -23.49 71.01
N VAL A 7 -18.69 -23.48 69.69
CA VAL A 7 -18.56 -24.67 68.85
C VAL A 7 -17.27 -24.55 68.04
N PHE A 8 -16.30 -25.43 68.33
CA PHE A 8 -15.11 -25.60 67.52
C PHE A 8 -15.50 -26.32 66.22
N ALA A 9 -15.33 -25.65 65.08
CA ALA A 9 -15.42 -26.26 63.76
C ALA A 9 -14.00 -26.48 63.22
N THR A 10 -13.65 -27.74 62.97
CA THR A 10 -12.43 -28.15 62.28
C THR A 10 -12.40 -27.62 60.84
N PRO A 11 -11.26 -27.20 60.29
CA PRO A 11 -11.19 -26.85 58.87
C PRO A 11 -11.27 -28.13 58.04
N SER A 12 -12.44 -28.39 57.46
CA SER A 12 -12.56 -29.32 56.33
C SER A 12 -11.79 -28.72 55.16
N SER A 13 -10.85 -29.48 54.60
CA SER A 13 -10.08 -29.10 53.42
C SER A 13 -11.00 -29.05 52.20
N THR A 14 -11.63 -27.90 52.01
CA THR A 14 -12.26 -27.55 50.74
C THR A 14 -11.12 -27.19 49.81
N LYS A 15 -10.84 -28.06 48.83
CA LYS A 15 -10.00 -27.68 47.69
C LYS A 15 -10.59 -26.39 47.12
N ASN A 16 -9.85 -25.29 47.25
CA ASN A 16 -10.15 -24.04 46.57
C ASN A 16 -10.06 -24.33 45.07
N MET A 17 -11.19 -24.68 44.46
CA MET A 17 -11.31 -24.72 43.01
C MET A 17 -11.28 -23.27 42.58
N SER A 18 -10.08 -22.79 42.27
CA SER A 18 -9.82 -21.47 41.73
C SER A 18 -10.73 -21.29 40.51
N ILE A 19 -11.79 -20.48 40.67
CA ILE A 19 -12.59 -19.98 39.56
C ILE A 19 -11.72 -18.94 38.85
N GLN A 20 -10.70 -19.40 38.14
CA GLN A 20 -9.84 -18.56 37.32
C GLN A 20 -9.77 -19.04 35.87
N ASP A 21 -10.86 -19.61 35.34
CA ASP A 21 -10.88 -20.00 33.92
C ASP A 21 -12.28 -19.88 33.28
N THR A 22 -13.01 -18.79 33.52
CA THR A 22 -14.30 -18.52 32.84
C THR A 22 -14.22 -17.51 31.70
N ARG A 23 -13.02 -17.05 31.31
CA ARG A 23 -12.84 -16.31 30.05
C ARG A 23 -12.38 -17.28 28.98
N ARG A 24 -13.17 -17.48 27.92
CA ARG A 24 -12.70 -18.19 26.72
C ARG A 24 -11.49 -17.45 26.16
N SER A 25 -10.32 -18.06 26.29
CA SER A 25 -9.09 -17.58 25.66
C SER A 25 -9.00 -18.18 24.26
N VAL A 26 -8.79 -17.33 23.26
CA VAL A 26 -8.53 -17.76 21.88
C VAL A 26 -7.07 -17.48 21.60
N THR A 27 -6.31 -18.52 21.25
CA THR A 27 -4.91 -18.39 20.86
C THR A 27 -4.85 -17.95 19.40
N TYR A 28 -4.45 -16.70 19.16
CA TYR A 28 -4.18 -16.19 17.81
C TYR A 28 -2.77 -16.57 17.38
N HIS A 29 -2.58 -16.79 16.08
CA HIS A 29 -1.24 -16.95 15.53
C HIS A 29 -0.47 -15.62 15.69
N PRO A 30 0.82 -15.64 16.08
CA PRO A 30 1.63 -14.44 16.15
C PRO A 30 1.69 -13.72 14.80
N THR A 31 1.96 -12.42 14.82
CA THR A 31 2.17 -11.66 13.59
C THR A 31 3.40 -12.20 12.88
N ILE A 32 3.36 -12.28 11.54
CA ILE A 32 4.50 -12.75 10.73
C ILE A 32 5.74 -11.88 10.95
N TRP A 33 5.54 -10.62 11.32
CA TRP A 33 6.58 -9.60 11.39
C TRP A 33 6.99 -9.21 12.81
N GLY A 34 6.20 -9.53 13.84
CA GLY A 34 6.47 -9.10 15.21
C GLY A 34 6.79 -7.59 15.29
N ASP A 35 7.86 -7.27 16.01
CA ASP A 35 8.40 -5.91 16.14
C ASP A 35 9.53 -5.62 15.14
N TYR A 36 9.73 -6.48 14.13
CA TYR A 36 10.89 -6.42 13.21
C TYR A 36 11.04 -5.04 12.54
N PHE A 37 9.93 -4.43 12.13
CA PHE A 37 9.95 -3.11 11.49
C PHE A 37 9.99 -1.93 12.48
N LEU A 38 9.75 -2.16 13.77
CA LEU A 38 9.77 -1.09 14.77
C LEU A 38 11.20 -0.62 15.09
N VAL A 39 12.20 -1.48 14.83
CA VAL A 39 13.62 -1.18 15.04
C VAL A 39 14.26 -0.55 13.79
N TYR A 40 13.50 -0.42 12.70
CA TYR A 40 14.03 0.15 11.46
C TYR A 40 14.28 1.65 11.62
N THR A 41 15.54 2.01 11.87
CA THR A 41 16.06 3.35 11.59
C THR A 41 16.45 3.35 10.12
N SER A 42 15.87 4.27 9.34
CA SER A 42 16.14 4.39 7.92
C SER A 42 17.62 4.26 7.62
N THR A 43 18.00 3.31 6.77
CA THR A 43 19.35 3.33 6.18
C THR A 43 19.49 4.64 5.44
N ASP A 44 20.58 5.36 5.70
CA ASP A 44 20.92 6.59 4.99
C ASP A 44 20.89 6.28 3.49
N ILE A 45 19.90 6.84 2.78
CA ILE A 45 19.94 6.88 1.32
C ILE A 45 21.24 7.58 0.98
N LEU A 46 22.15 6.87 0.33
CA LEU A 46 23.45 7.44 0.04
C LEU A 46 23.23 8.61 -0.92
N ALA A 47 23.91 9.74 -0.73
CA ALA A 47 23.72 10.93 -1.57
C ALA A 47 23.84 10.62 -3.09
N HIS A 48 24.63 9.61 -3.45
CA HIS A 48 24.74 9.10 -4.81
C HIS A 48 23.43 8.48 -5.34
N GLU A 49 22.68 7.75 -4.52
CA GLU A 49 21.39 7.15 -4.91
C GLU A 49 20.33 8.21 -5.17
N GLU A 50 20.31 9.29 -4.38
CA GLU A 50 19.43 10.43 -4.62
C GLU A 50 19.77 11.14 -5.93
N GLN A 51 21.06 11.35 -6.20
CA GLN A 51 21.52 11.96 -7.46
C GLN A 51 21.11 11.11 -8.67
N GLU A 52 21.28 9.79 -8.60
CA GLU A 52 20.89 8.89 -9.68
C GLU A 52 19.36 8.85 -9.85
N CYS A 53 18.60 8.87 -8.75
CA CYS A 53 17.15 8.99 -8.80
C CYS A 53 16.71 10.26 -9.53
N GLN A 54 17.35 11.39 -9.25
CA GLN A 54 17.05 12.66 -9.92
C GLN A 54 17.40 12.61 -11.41
N ARG A 55 18.56 12.04 -11.77
CA ARG A 55 18.97 11.86 -13.16
C ARG A 55 17.95 11.01 -13.95
N LEU A 56 17.50 9.90 -13.37
CA LEU A 56 16.51 9.02 -13.97
C LEU A 56 15.14 9.68 -14.11
N LYS A 57 14.72 10.49 -13.12
CA LYS A 57 13.48 11.27 -13.22
C LYS A 57 13.51 12.22 -14.42
N ASP A 58 14.63 12.92 -14.61
CA ASP A 58 14.76 13.87 -15.73
C ASP A 58 14.81 13.14 -17.07
N GLU A 59 15.43 11.96 -17.14
CA GLU A 59 15.42 11.10 -18.32
C GLU A 59 13.99 10.63 -18.69
N VAL A 60 13.20 10.20 -17.71
CA VAL A 60 11.79 9.82 -17.93
C VAL A 60 10.96 11.01 -18.40
N LYS A 61 11.18 12.21 -17.84
CA LYS A 61 10.52 13.44 -18.33
C LYS A 61 10.87 13.74 -19.78
N MET A 62 12.13 13.56 -20.16
CA MET A 62 12.55 13.73 -21.56
C MET A 62 11.88 12.70 -22.48
N LEU A 63 11.77 11.44 -22.05
CA LEU A 63 11.07 10.40 -22.81
C LEU A 63 9.59 10.74 -22.99
N LEU A 64 8.92 11.21 -21.94
CA LEU A 64 7.53 11.68 -22.01
C LEU A 64 7.38 12.89 -22.94
N ALA A 65 8.33 13.83 -22.93
CA ALA A 65 8.28 14.99 -23.82
C ALA A 65 8.56 14.65 -25.29
N ALA A 66 9.48 13.71 -25.54
CA ALA A 66 9.90 13.31 -26.89
C ALA A 66 8.90 12.35 -27.56
N ALA A 67 8.17 11.55 -26.77
CA ALA A 67 7.16 10.65 -27.29
C ALA A 67 6.01 11.45 -27.97
N PRO A 68 5.68 11.16 -29.24
CA PRO A 68 4.58 11.85 -29.92
C PRO A 68 3.27 11.66 -29.17
N ASP A 69 2.56 12.76 -28.91
CA ASP A 69 1.37 12.74 -28.04
C ASP A 69 0.27 11.80 -28.54
N GLY A 70 0.15 11.55 -29.85
CA GLY A 70 -0.83 10.60 -30.42
C GLY A 70 -0.34 9.16 -30.58
N SER A 71 0.85 8.80 -30.08
CA SER A 71 1.42 7.47 -30.31
C SER A 71 1.02 6.46 -29.23
N VAL A 72 0.77 5.21 -29.63
CA VAL A 72 0.56 4.08 -28.70
C VAL A 72 1.76 3.90 -27.77
N TYR A 73 2.97 4.20 -28.25
CA TYR A 73 4.19 4.18 -27.45
C TYR A 73 4.09 5.11 -26.22
N LYS A 74 3.46 6.28 -26.35
CA LYS A 74 3.29 7.20 -25.22
C LYS A 74 2.35 6.64 -24.17
N LEU A 75 1.28 5.97 -24.59
CA LEU A 75 0.37 5.26 -23.68
C LEU A 75 1.07 4.09 -22.98
N ASP A 76 1.87 3.29 -23.69
CA ASP A 76 2.65 2.20 -23.10
C ASP A 76 3.66 2.74 -22.05
N LEU A 77 4.26 3.91 -22.29
CA LEU A 77 5.15 4.57 -21.33
C LEU A 77 4.39 5.03 -20.07
N ILE A 78 3.21 5.62 -20.24
CA ILE A 78 2.36 6.06 -19.13
C ILE A 78 1.89 4.85 -18.29
N ASP A 79 1.44 3.76 -18.93
CA ASP A 79 1.05 2.52 -18.25
C ASP A 79 2.20 1.97 -17.40
N ALA A 80 3.40 1.89 -17.99
CA ALA A 80 4.59 1.42 -17.28
C ALA A 80 4.91 2.28 -16.04
N ILE A 81 4.87 3.61 -16.18
CA ILE A 81 5.12 4.55 -15.08
C ILE A 81 4.10 4.36 -13.95
N GLN A 82 2.81 4.20 -14.28
CA GLN A 82 1.75 4.00 -13.30
C GLN A 82 1.88 2.65 -12.59
N ARG A 83 2.14 1.57 -13.34
CA ARG A 83 2.27 0.21 -12.79
C ARG A 83 3.53 0.00 -11.96
N LEU A 84 4.58 0.80 -12.20
CA LEU A 84 5.77 0.87 -11.34
C LEU A 84 5.51 1.63 -10.03
N GLY A 85 4.36 2.29 -9.86
CA GLY A 85 4.02 3.04 -8.65
C GLY A 85 4.75 4.39 -8.53
N VAL A 86 5.34 4.88 -9.62
CA VAL A 86 6.12 6.15 -9.65
C VAL A 86 5.39 7.28 -10.37
N GLY A 87 4.12 7.08 -10.74
CA GLY A 87 3.32 8.06 -11.48
C GLY A 87 3.17 9.42 -10.78
N TYR A 88 3.23 9.46 -9.45
CA TYR A 88 3.14 10.70 -8.67
C TYR A 88 4.29 11.69 -8.95
N HIS A 89 5.40 11.24 -9.54
CA HIS A 89 6.49 12.11 -9.96
C HIS A 89 6.25 12.84 -11.28
N PHE A 90 5.24 12.43 -12.06
CA PHE A 90 5.02 12.85 -13.45
C PHE A 90 3.55 13.24 -13.71
N GLU A 91 2.80 13.63 -12.67
CA GLU A 91 1.36 13.89 -12.77
C GLU A 91 1.02 14.92 -13.86
N ILE A 92 1.79 16.01 -13.94
CA ILE A 92 1.59 17.08 -14.91
C ILE A 92 1.84 16.60 -16.34
N GLU A 93 2.95 15.88 -16.55
CA GLU A 93 3.33 15.34 -17.85
C GLU A 93 2.31 14.30 -18.34
N ILE A 94 1.83 13.44 -17.45
CA ILE A 94 0.80 12.44 -17.74
C ILE A 94 -0.53 13.11 -18.07
N GLU A 95 -1.01 14.05 -17.26
CA GLU A 95 -2.28 14.74 -17.48
C GLU A 95 -2.27 15.46 -18.84
N LYS A 96 -1.20 16.19 -19.15
CA LYS A 96 -1.06 16.90 -20.43
C LYS A 96 -1.12 15.93 -21.62
N SER A 97 -0.43 14.80 -21.50
CA SER A 97 -0.37 13.79 -22.56
C SER A 97 -1.75 13.15 -22.79
N LEU A 98 -2.43 12.73 -21.71
CA LEU A 98 -3.76 12.14 -21.79
C LEU A 98 -4.80 13.12 -22.35
N LYS A 99 -4.72 14.39 -21.96
CA LYS A 99 -5.60 15.44 -22.49
C LYS A 99 -5.43 15.58 -24.01
N TYR A 100 -4.19 15.60 -24.51
CA TYR A 100 -3.94 15.68 -25.95
C TYR A 100 -4.50 14.45 -26.68
N ILE A 101 -4.25 13.24 -26.15
CA ILE A 101 -4.72 11.98 -26.73
C ILE A 101 -6.25 12.00 -26.84
N TYR A 102 -6.93 12.44 -25.78
CA TYR A 102 -8.38 12.55 -25.74
C TYR A 102 -8.93 13.51 -26.80
N GLU A 103 -8.38 14.72 -26.90
CA GLU A 103 -8.83 15.70 -27.91
C GLU A 103 -8.56 15.19 -29.33
N THR A 104 -7.40 14.57 -29.58
CA THR A 104 -7.04 13.97 -30.88
C THR A 104 -7.99 12.84 -31.26
N TYR A 105 -8.33 11.97 -30.31
CA TYR A 105 -9.33 10.91 -30.53
C TYR A 105 -10.71 11.49 -30.82
N ARG A 106 -11.13 12.55 -30.10
CA ARG A 106 -12.42 13.20 -30.33
C ARG A 106 -12.53 13.78 -31.73
N GLU A 107 -11.45 14.37 -32.25
CA GLU A 107 -11.39 14.93 -33.60
C GLU A 107 -11.34 13.85 -34.69
N SER A 108 -10.71 12.71 -34.41
CA SER A 108 -10.52 11.60 -35.35
C SER A 108 -11.61 10.52 -35.32
N TYR A 109 -12.52 10.56 -34.33
CA TYR A 109 -13.64 9.60 -34.15
C TYR A 109 -14.53 9.44 -35.40
N ASN A 110 -14.55 10.45 -36.27
CA ASN A 110 -15.30 10.44 -37.53
C ASN A 110 -14.57 9.77 -38.71
N LYS A 111 -13.32 9.27 -38.54
CA LYS A 111 -12.46 8.87 -39.67
C LYS A 111 -11.73 7.52 -39.59
N GLN A 112 -11.69 6.76 -38.48
CA GLN A 112 -10.81 5.56 -38.43
C GLN A 112 -11.35 4.28 -37.78
N ASN A 113 -10.78 3.17 -38.28
CA ASN A 113 -10.94 1.79 -37.87
C ASN A 113 -10.08 1.54 -36.62
N ASN A 114 -10.71 1.53 -35.45
CA ASN A 114 -10.01 1.60 -34.18
C ASN A 114 -9.31 0.28 -33.80
N ASN A 115 -8.06 0.36 -33.32
CA ASN A 115 -7.34 -0.79 -32.76
C ASN A 115 -7.76 -1.01 -31.30
N LEU A 116 -8.35 -2.18 -30.98
CA LEU A 116 -8.84 -2.52 -29.65
C LEU A 116 -7.77 -2.37 -28.55
N ARG A 117 -6.52 -2.75 -28.82
CA ARG A 117 -5.42 -2.62 -27.84
C ARG A 117 -5.20 -1.16 -27.45
N ALA A 118 -5.31 -0.24 -28.40
CA ALA A 118 -5.07 1.18 -28.16
C ALA A 118 -6.25 1.88 -27.45
N ILE A 119 -7.47 1.31 -27.54
CA ILE A 119 -8.65 1.81 -26.82
C ILE A 119 -8.72 1.26 -25.39
N ALA A 120 -8.25 0.03 -25.19
CA ALA A 120 -8.30 -0.65 -23.90
C ALA A 120 -7.12 -0.31 -22.96
N LEU A 121 -6.10 0.37 -23.48
CA LEU A 121 -5.02 0.98 -22.70
C LEU A 121 -5.49 2.31 -22.10
#